data_AF-A0A1H1H122-F1
#
_entry.id   AF-A0A1H1H122-F1
#
_cell.length_a   1.000
_cell.length_b   1.000
_cell.length_c   1.000
_cell.angle_alpha   90.00
_cell.angle_beta   90.00
_cell.angle_gamma   90.00
#
_symmetry.space_group_name_H-M   'P 1'
#
loop_
_entity.id
_entity.type
_entity.pdbx_description
1 polymer ?
#
loop_
_entity_poly.entity_id
_entity_poly.type
_entity_poly.pdbx_seq_one_letter_code
_entity_poly.pdbx_strand_id
1 'polypeptide(L)'
;MDSTETTPTLGIVLGAVLVVVGIVAYVLSDFASVTALIPAIFGVVIAVLGIVGRQTDRQRIAVYGIGVLALLGVLGSVRGVPDVLALLTGGAVDSTIAAVAQGSMILIGLVLLAVVARDLFAD
;
A
#
# COMPACT_ATOMS: atom_id res chain seq x y z
N MET A 1 -11.76 19.10 -9.76
CA MET A 1 -11.03 18.58 -8.59
C MET A 1 -9.57 18.94 -8.83
N ASP A 2 -9.00 19.76 -7.95
CA ASP A 2 -7.62 20.25 -8.11
C ASP A 2 -6.65 19.06 -7.97
N SER A 3 -5.63 18.97 -8.82
CA SER A 3 -4.73 17.79 -8.87
C SER A 3 -4.11 17.50 -7.52
N THR A 4 -3.79 18.55 -6.77
CA THR A 4 -3.08 18.53 -5.50
C THR A 4 -3.86 17.75 -4.41
N GLU A 5 -5.19 17.79 -4.38
CA GLU A 5 -6.00 17.06 -3.37
C GLU A 5 -6.16 15.55 -3.66
N THR A 6 -5.75 15.10 -4.85
CA THR A 6 -5.98 13.71 -5.29
C THR A 6 -5.09 12.74 -4.52
N THR A 7 -3.81 13.06 -4.37
CA THR A 7 -2.82 12.18 -3.71
C THR A 7 -3.15 11.94 -2.24
N PRO A 8 -3.43 12.97 -1.40
CA PRO A 8 -3.79 12.75 0.00
C PRO A 8 -5.09 11.96 0.15
N THR A 9 -6.11 12.24 -0.67
CA THR A 9 -7.40 11.55 -0.62
C THR A 9 -7.25 10.07 -0.98
N LEU A 10 -6.51 9.76 -2.05
CA LEU A 10 -6.22 8.37 -2.42
C LEU A 10 -5.33 7.68 -1.38
N GLY A 11 -4.40 8.39 -0.74
CA GLY A 11 -3.63 7.87 0.39
C GLY A 11 -4.52 7.41 1.54
N ILE A 12 -5.55 8.19 1.91
CA ILE A 12 -6.52 7.80 2.95
C ILE A 12 -7.27 6.52 2.55
N VAL A 13 -7.87 6.53 1.35
CA VAL A 13 -8.72 5.42 0.89
C VAL A 13 -7.90 4.14 0.72
N LEU A 14 -6.80 4.21 -0.02
CA LEU A 14 -5.96 3.06 -0.30
C LEU A 14 -5.18 2.58 0.93
N GLY A 15 -4.78 3.51 1.81
CA GLY A 15 -4.23 3.17 3.12
C GLY A 15 -5.22 2.39 3.96
N ALA A 16 -6.49 2.84 4.05
CA ALA A 16 -7.53 2.10 4.76
C ALA A 16 -7.80 0.72 4.15
N VAL A 17 -7.78 0.59 2.83
CA VAL A 17 -7.90 -0.72 2.16
C VAL A 17 -6.75 -1.64 2.57
N LEU A 18 -5.50 -1.15 2.59
CA LEU A 18 -4.35 -1.94 3.05
C LEU A 18 -4.47 -2.40 4.51
N VAL A 19 -5.04 -1.55 5.39
CA VAL A 19 -5.36 -1.92 6.77
C VAL A 19 -6.32 -3.10 6.81
N VAL A 20 -7.43 -3.01 6.07
CA VAL A 20 -8.43 -4.08 6.02
C VAL A 20 -7.81 -5.36 5.46
N VAL A 21 -7.06 -5.28 4.35
CA VAL A 21 -6.41 -6.44 3.73
C VAL A 21 -5.46 -7.14 4.72
N GLY A 22 -4.59 -6.39 5.39
CA GLY A 22 -3.63 -7.00 6.32
C GLY A 22 -4.30 -7.64 7.54
N ILE A 23 -5.33 -7.00 8.10
CA ILE A 23 -6.10 -7.57 9.23
C ILE A 23 -6.83 -8.83 8.79
N VAL A 24 -7.53 -8.79 7.65
CA VAL A 24 -8.27 -9.95 7.12
C VAL A 24 -7.32 -11.09 6.81
N ALA A 25 -6.17 -10.83 6.16
CA ALA A 25 -5.16 -11.85 5.88
C ALA A 25 -4.62 -12.49 7.17
N TYR A 26 -4.35 -11.69 8.21
CA TYR A 26 -3.88 -12.22 9.49
C TYR A 26 -4.92 -13.12 10.17
N VAL A 27 -6.19 -12.69 10.20
CA VAL A 27 -7.28 -13.49 10.77
C VAL A 27 -7.53 -14.77 9.98
N LEU A 28 -7.52 -14.71 8.64
CA LEU A 28 -7.69 -15.89 7.78
C LEU A 28 -6.51 -16.87 7.86
N SER A 29 -5.35 -16.41 8.34
CA SER A 29 -4.19 -17.27 8.59
C SER A 29 -4.24 -17.98 9.95
N ASP A 30 -5.37 -17.92 10.66
CA ASP A 30 -5.48 -18.35 12.07
C ASP A 30 -4.39 -17.74 12.94
N PHE A 31 -4.07 -16.46 12.68
CA PHE A 31 -3.02 -15.72 13.37
C PHE A 31 -1.59 -16.29 13.21
N ALA A 32 -1.36 -17.18 12.24
CA ALA A 32 -0.07 -17.81 12.01
C ALA A 32 0.91 -16.90 11.23
N SER A 33 0.40 -15.95 10.42
CA SER A 33 1.23 -15.12 9.53
C SER A 33 1.29 -13.66 9.97
N VAL A 34 2.16 -13.35 10.93
CA VAL A 34 2.38 -11.96 11.41
C VAL A 34 2.87 -11.04 10.29
N THR A 35 3.57 -11.58 9.29
CA THR A 35 4.02 -10.81 8.11
C THR A 35 2.86 -10.32 7.24
N ALA A 36 1.70 -10.97 7.28
CA ALA A 36 0.48 -10.49 6.61
C ALA A 36 -0.06 -9.17 7.20
N LEU A 37 0.44 -8.74 8.37
CA LEU A 37 0.10 -7.47 8.99
C LEU A 37 0.94 -6.29 8.47
N ILE A 38 2.03 -6.55 7.73
CA ILE A 38 2.89 -5.50 7.15
C ILE A 38 2.07 -4.51 6.29
N PRO A 39 1.21 -4.97 5.34
CA PRO A 39 0.34 -4.07 4.58
C PRO A 39 -0.50 -3.17 5.49
N ALA A 40 -1.02 -3.70 6.60
CA ALA A 40 -1.85 -2.90 7.50
C ALA A 40 -1.05 -1.80 8.21
N ILE A 41 0.18 -2.08 8.64
CA ILE A 41 1.05 -1.07 9.25
C ILE A 41 1.32 0.06 8.25
N PHE A 42 1.70 -0.27 7.02
CA PHE A 42 1.89 0.73 5.97
C PHE A 42 0.60 1.49 5.67
N GLY A 43 -0.53 0.78 5.59
CA GLY A 43 -1.85 1.37 5.35
C GLY A 43 -2.22 2.42 6.39
N VAL A 44 -1.98 2.16 7.68
CA VAL A 44 -2.22 3.14 8.76
C VAL A 44 -1.36 4.39 8.54
N VAL A 45 -0.05 4.23 8.32
CA VAL A 45 0.85 5.39 8.20
C VAL A 45 0.50 6.22 6.96
N ILE A 46 0.21 5.57 5.82
CA ILE A 46 -0.21 6.24 4.58
C ILE A 46 -1.54 6.98 4.79
N ALA A 47 -2.52 6.36 5.45
CA ALA A 47 -3.80 7.00 5.72
C ALA A 47 -3.65 8.23 6.64
N VAL A 48 -2.84 8.12 7.70
CA VAL A 48 -2.54 9.25 8.59
C VAL A 48 -1.87 10.39 7.84
N LEU A 49 -0.88 10.10 6.98
CA LEU A 49 -0.26 11.13 6.14
C LEU A 49 -1.25 11.78 5.19
N GLY A 50 -2.17 11.01 4.61
CA GLY A 50 -3.24 11.53 3.77
C GLY A 50 -4.16 12.49 4.54
N ILE A 51 -4.56 12.14 5.77
CA ILE A 51 -5.37 13.00 6.64
C ILE A 51 -4.61 14.29 6.98
N VAL A 52 -3.37 14.20 7.44
CA VAL A 52 -2.53 15.34 7.80
C VAL A 52 -2.28 16.26 6.59
N GLY A 53 -2.03 15.66 5.43
CA GLY A 53 -1.80 16.37 4.17
C GLY A 53 -3.01 17.15 3.66
N ARG A 54 -4.23 16.78 4.05
CA ARG A 54 -5.45 17.56 3.75
C ARG A 54 -5.70 18.70 4.75
N GLN A 55 -5.23 18.57 5.98
CA GLN A 55 -5.53 19.52 7.05
C GLN A 55 -4.47 20.60 7.25
N THR A 56 -3.28 20.45 6.66
CA THR A 56 -2.14 21.34 6.87
C THR A 56 -1.66 21.93 5.55
N ASP A 57 -1.10 23.14 5.59
CA ASP A 57 -0.37 23.76 4.46
C ASP A 57 0.89 22.98 4.00
N ARG A 58 1.19 21.84 4.64
CA ARG A 58 2.35 20.96 4.37
C ARG A 58 1.98 19.77 3.48
N GLN A 59 1.02 19.97 2.59
CA GLN A 59 0.53 18.96 1.65
C GLN A 59 1.67 18.29 0.86
N ARG A 60 2.65 19.06 0.38
CA ARG A 60 3.82 18.51 -0.34
C ARG A 60 4.61 17.50 0.49
N ILE A 61 4.83 17.76 1.78
CA ILE A 61 5.56 16.84 2.67
C ILE A 61 4.77 15.53 2.82
N ALA A 62 3.44 15.62 2.95
CA ALA A 62 2.59 14.43 3.01
C ALA A 62 2.65 13.62 1.71
N VAL A 63 2.63 14.28 0.55
CA VAL A 63 2.77 13.63 -0.78
C VAL A 63 4.10 12.89 -0.90
N TYR A 64 5.22 13.52 -0.56
CA TYR A 64 6.53 12.84 -0.55
C TYR A 64 6.56 11.67 0.44
N GLY A 65 5.99 11.84 1.64
CA GLY A 65 5.90 10.77 2.63
C GLY A 65 5.10 9.56 2.13
N ILE A 66 3.95 9.79 1.51
CA ILE A 66 3.13 8.74 0.88
C ILE A 66 3.93 8.05 -0.24
N GLY A 67 4.62 8.82 -1.08
CA GLY A 67 5.46 8.28 -2.16
C GLY A 67 6.60 7.39 -1.64
N VAL A 68 7.34 7.84 -0.62
CA VAL A 68 8.42 7.06 -0.01
C VAL A 68 7.89 5.77 0.61
N LEU A 69 6.78 5.82 1.35
CA LEU A 69 6.17 4.62 1.93
C LEU A 69 5.65 3.66 0.88
N ALA A 70 5.03 4.16 -0.18
CA ALA A 70 4.59 3.34 -1.30
C ALA A 70 5.78 2.65 -1.98
N LEU A 71 6.89 3.37 -2.18
CA LEU A 71 8.12 2.80 -2.74
C LEU A 71 8.72 1.71 -1.85
N LEU A 72 8.85 1.98 -0.54
CA LEU A 72 9.34 1.00 0.42
C LEU A 72 8.42 -0.21 0.50
N GLY A 73 7.11 0.00 0.42
CA GLY A 73 6.10 -1.05 0.40
C GLY A 73 6.23 -1.98 -0.80
N VAL A 74 6.39 -1.40 -1.99
CA VAL A 74 6.63 -2.16 -3.22
C VAL A 74 7.94 -2.94 -3.11
N LEU A 75 9.06 -2.25 -2.80
CA LEU A 75 10.39 -2.86 -2.71
C LEU A 75 10.46 -3.96 -1.65
N GLY A 76 9.87 -3.73 -0.47
CA GLY A 76 9.79 -4.71 0.61
C GLY A 76 8.96 -5.94 0.24
N SER A 77 8.02 -5.79 -0.70
CA SER A 77 7.14 -6.87 -1.16
C SER A 77 7.66 -7.59 -2.41
N VAL A 78 8.74 -7.10 -3.06
CA VAL A 78 9.31 -7.73 -4.28
C VAL A 78 9.66 -9.20 -4.08
N ARG A 79 10.08 -9.59 -2.86
CA ARG A 79 10.38 -10.99 -2.53
C ARG A 79 9.18 -11.93 -2.70
N GLY A 80 7.96 -11.39 -2.62
CA GLY A 80 6.70 -12.11 -2.82
C GLY A 80 6.26 -12.26 -4.28
N VAL A 81 6.93 -11.60 -5.21
CA VAL A 81 6.54 -11.61 -6.64
C VAL A 81 6.50 -13.03 -7.22
N PRO A 82 7.49 -13.92 -6.97
CA PRO A 82 7.42 -15.30 -7.46
C PRO A 82 6.19 -16.04 -6.96
N ASP A 83 5.83 -15.89 -5.68
CA ASP A 83 4.67 -16.55 -5.07
C ASP A 83 3.35 -15.99 -5.64
N VAL A 84 3.28 -14.67 -5.83
CA VAL A 84 2.13 -14.04 -6.49
C VAL A 84 1.96 -14.57 -7.92
N LEU A 85 3.04 -14.70 -8.69
CA LEU A 85 3.00 -15.23 -10.05
C LEU A 85 2.65 -16.73 -10.08
N ALA A 86 3.20 -17.51 -9.15
CA ALA A 86 2.88 -18.92 -9.00
C ALA A 86 1.38 -19.09 -8.70
N LEU A 87 0.83 -18.32 -7.77
CA LEU A 87 -0.62 -18.32 -7.51
C LEU A 87 -1.46 -18.00 -8.75
N LEU A 88 -1.07 -16.96 -9.50
CA LEU A 88 -1.80 -16.54 -10.70
C LEU A 88 -1.74 -17.58 -11.82
N THR A 89 -0.68 -18.38 -11.86
CA THR A 89 -0.47 -19.43 -12.87
C THR A 89 -0.94 -20.82 -12.42
N GLY A 90 -1.51 -20.93 -11.22
CA GLY A 90 -1.99 -22.20 -10.65
C GLY A 90 -0.88 -23.09 -10.06
N GLY A 91 0.30 -22.54 -9.83
CA GLY A 91 1.42 -23.18 -9.14
C GLY A 91 1.22 -23.29 -7.62
N ALA A 92 2.02 -24.14 -6.99
CA ALA A 92 2.05 -24.26 -5.53
C ALA A 92 2.83 -23.09 -4.91
N VAL A 93 2.35 -22.61 -3.77
CA VAL A 93 3.03 -21.60 -2.95
C VAL A 93 3.03 -22.01 -1.48
N ASP A 94 4.06 -21.59 -0.75
CA ASP A 94 4.20 -21.91 0.67
C ASP A 94 3.09 -21.25 1.52
N SER A 95 2.65 -20.06 1.14
CA SER A 95 1.53 -19.38 1.79
C SER A 95 0.74 -18.52 0.81
N THR A 96 -0.46 -18.99 0.46
CA THR A 96 -1.40 -18.23 -0.38
C THR A 96 -1.73 -16.88 0.25
N ILE A 97 -1.87 -16.85 1.57
CA ILE A 97 -2.27 -15.65 2.32
C ILE A 97 -1.16 -14.60 2.27
N ALA A 98 0.10 -14.99 2.50
CA ALA A 98 1.24 -14.08 2.42
C ALA A 98 1.39 -13.51 1.01
N ALA A 99 1.24 -14.34 -0.01
CA ALA A 99 1.30 -13.92 -1.41
C ALA A 99 0.17 -12.94 -1.77
N VAL A 100 -1.07 -13.18 -1.33
CA VAL A 100 -2.18 -12.22 -1.54
C VAL A 100 -1.92 -10.89 -0.82
N ALA A 101 -1.42 -10.93 0.42
CA ALA A 101 -1.09 -9.73 1.18
C ALA A 101 0.03 -8.90 0.51
N GLN A 102 1.09 -9.57 0.06
CA GLN A 102 2.21 -8.94 -0.67
C GLN A 102 1.77 -8.42 -2.03
N GLY A 103 0.97 -9.19 -2.78
CA GLY A 103 0.42 -8.76 -4.06
C GLY A 103 -0.45 -7.51 -3.94
N SER A 104 -1.29 -7.45 -2.89
CA SER A 104 -2.10 -6.26 -2.58
C SER A 104 -1.25 -5.05 -2.25
N MET A 105 -0.17 -5.24 -1.46
CA MET A 105 0.79 -4.19 -1.13
C MET A 105 1.49 -3.63 -2.36
N ILE A 106 1.97 -4.51 -3.26
CA ILE A 106 2.60 -4.12 -4.52
C ILE A 106 1.62 -3.33 -5.37
N LEU A 107 0.41 -3.86 -5.59
CA LEU A 107 -0.58 -3.26 -6.47
C LEU A 107 -0.99 -1.87 -5.98
N ILE A 108 -1.33 -1.74 -4.69
CA ILE A 108 -1.72 -0.46 -4.11
C ILE A 108 -0.54 0.51 -4.07
N GLY A 109 0.66 0.03 -3.73
CA GLY A 109 1.88 0.83 -3.74
C GLY A 109 2.19 1.39 -5.13
N LEU A 110 2.07 0.60 -6.18
CA LEU A 110 2.24 1.06 -7.56
C LEU A 110 1.20 2.10 -7.97
N VAL A 111 -0.06 1.93 -7.58
CA VAL A 111 -1.11 2.94 -7.82
C VAL A 111 -0.76 4.25 -7.12
N LEU A 112 -0.35 4.21 -5.85
CA LEU A 112 0.06 5.41 -5.11
C LEU A 112 1.27 6.08 -5.74
N LEU A 113 2.28 5.31 -6.17
CA LEU A 113 3.46 5.85 -6.86
C LEU A 113 3.09 6.53 -8.17
N ALA A 114 2.19 5.95 -8.96
CA ALA A 114 1.73 6.56 -10.22
C ALA A 114 1.01 7.89 -9.98
N VAL A 115 0.19 7.97 -8.92
CA VAL A 115 -0.51 9.20 -8.53
C VAL A 115 0.47 10.25 -8.03
N VAL A 116 1.40 9.89 -7.13
CA VAL A 116 2.44 10.79 -6.61
C VAL A 116 3.31 11.31 -7.75
N ALA A 117 3.74 10.44 -8.68
CA ALA A 117 4.52 10.86 -9.84
C ALA A 117 3.75 11.85 -10.72
N ARG A 118 2.47 11.59 -11.00
CA ARG A 118 1.62 12.51 -11.75
C ARG A 118 1.54 13.89 -11.07
N ASP A 119 1.39 13.92 -9.75
CA ASP A 119 1.32 15.16 -8.97
C ASP A 119 2.65 15.92 -9.05
N LEU A 120 3.79 15.22 -8.96
CA LEU A 120 5.14 15.79 -9.09
C LEU A 120 5.43 16.38 -10.49
N PHE A 121 4.87 15.80 -11.56
CA PHE A 121 5.08 16.30 -12.93
C PHE A 121 4.05 17.36 -13.34
N ALA A 122 2.98 17.54 -12.56
CA ALA A 122 1.96 18.57 -12.79
C ALA A 122 2.24 19.89 -12.03
N ASP A 123 3.12 19.84 -11.02
CA ASP A 123 3.69 20.98 -10.29
C ASP A 123 4.87 21.64 -11.06
#